data_AF-A0A7X9X086-F1
#
_entry.id   AF-A0A7X9X086-F1
#
_cell.length_a   1.000
_cell.length_b   1.000
_cell.length_c   1.000
_cell.angle_alpha   90.00
_cell.angle_beta   90.00
_cell.angle_gamma   90.00
#
_symmetry.space_group_name_H-M   'P 1'
#
loop_
_entity.id
_entity.type
_entity.pdbx_description
1 polymer ?
#
loop_
_entity_poly.entity_id
_entity_poly.type
_entity_poly.pdbx_seq_one_letter_code
_entity_poly.pdbx_strand_id
1 'polypeptide(L)'
;MTDASRLSWQLLMVGPGIDRITPDIQDRLASLLDLLPTTATINVQTDAGYVTVSRDWPSHRMETVDSLVDAIAAAPGIIHISVPEEGGSADE
;
A
#
# COMPACT_ATOMS: atom_id res chain seq x y z
N MET A 1 -8.73 -13.62 20.99
CA MET A 1 -8.46 -13.85 19.56
C MET A 1 -7.91 -12.55 19.04
N THR A 2 -6.58 -12.42 19.04
CA THR A 2 -5.87 -11.19 18.71
C THR A 2 -6.30 -10.78 17.30
N ASP A 3 -7.02 -9.66 17.22
CA ASP A 3 -7.21 -8.93 15.98
C ASP A 3 -5.81 -8.50 15.57
N ALA A 4 -5.14 -9.36 14.78
CA ALA A 4 -3.96 -8.96 14.05
C ALA A 4 -4.43 -7.80 13.20
N SER A 5 -4.08 -6.59 13.63
CA SER A 5 -4.43 -5.31 13.02
C SER A 5 -4.53 -5.53 11.52
N ARG A 6 -5.76 -5.60 11.00
CA ARG A 6 -5.94 -5.84 9.56
C ARG A 6 -5.25 -4.68 8.88
N LEU A 7 -4.07 -4.95 8.31
CA LEU A 7 -3.34 -3.97 7.54
C LEU A 7 -4.35 -3.36 6.58
N SER A 8 -4.37 -2.04 6.56
CA SER A 8 -5.40 -1.32 5.84
C SER A 8 -5.14 -1.33 4.31
N TRP A 9 -4.20 -2.18 3.89
CA TRP A 9 -3.72 -2.54 2.56
C TRP A 9 -3.34 -4.02 2.55
N GLN A 10 -3.27 -4.64 1.39
CA GLN A 10 -2.85 -6.02 1.15
C GLN A 10 -1.52 -6.04 0.39
N LEU A 11 -0.74 -7.10 0.57
CA LEU A 11 0.56 -7.25 -0.09
C LEU A 11 0.34 -7.70 -1.55
N LEU A 12 0.64 -6.85 -2.51
CA LEU A 12 0.63 -7.19 -3.93
C LEU A 12 2.00 -7.74 -4.31
N MET A 13 2.03 -8.96 -4.84
CA MET A 13 3.26 -9.59 -5.31
C MET A 13 3.11 -9.94 -6.79
N VAL A 14 4.07 -9.51 -7.59
CA VAL A 14 4.08 -9.75 -9.04
C VAL A 14 5.45 -10.24 -9.48
N GLY A 15 5.50 -11.44 -10.06
CA GLY A 15 6.73 -11.98 -10.65
C GLY A 15 6.79 -13.51 -10.63
N PRO A 16 7.75 -14.10 -11.37
CA PRO A 16 7.93 -15.55 -11.43
C PRO A 16 8.37 -16.20 -10.11
N GLY A 17 8.92 -15.42 -9.18
CA GLY A 17 9.44 -15.92 -7.90
C GLY A 17 8.43 -16.02 -6.76
N ILE A 18 7.13 -15.72 -6.97
CA ILE A 18 6.13 -15.68 -5.90
C ILE A 18 6.01 -17.02 -5.18
N ASP A 19 6.16 -18.13 -5.90
CA ASP A 19 6.14 -19.49 -5.35
C ASP A 19 7.20 -19.71 -4.25
N ARG A 20 8.28 -18.91 -4.25
CA ARG A 20 9.35 -18.96 -3.25
C ARG A 20 9.09 -18.07 -2.04
N ILE A 21 8.08 -17.20 -2.10
CA ILE A 21 7.73 -16.30 -1.00
C ILE A 21 6.79 -17.03 -0.04
N THR A 22 7.39 -17.60 1.00
CA THR A 22 6.65 -18.27 2.08
C THR A 22 5.80 -17.27 2.88
N PRO A 23 4.72 -17.72 3.54
CA PRO A 23 3.87 -16.84 4.35
C PRO A 23 4.64 -16.09 5.45
N ASP A 24 5.70 -16.67 6.02
CA ASP A 24 6.58 -15.98 6.98
C ASP A 24 7.32 -14.80 6.34
N ILE A 25 7.78 -14.95 5.09
CA ILE A 25 8.40 -13.85 4.34
C ILE A 25 7.36 -12.79 3.95
N GLN A 26 6.14 -13.19 3.59
CA GLN A 26 5.06 -12.23 3.31
C GLN A 26 4.77 -11.34 4.52
N ASP A 27 4.70 -11.92 5.72
CA ASP A 27 4.47 -11.18 6.96
C ASP A 27 5.62 -10.20 7.27
N ARG A 28 6.87 -10.63 7.05
CA ARG A 28 8.06 -9.76 7.19
C ARG A 28 8.08 -8.64 6.17
N LEU A 29 7.73 -8.92 4.91
CA LEU A 29 7.62 -7.91 3.85
C LEU A 29 6.50 -6.92 4.18
N ALA A 30 5.40 -7.41 4.73
CA ALA A 30 4.29 -6.57 5.15
C ALA A 30 4.72 -5.60 6.25
N SER A 31 5.39 -6.13 7.28
CA SER A 31 5.98 -5.35 8.37
C SER A 31 7.03 -4.36 7.87
N LEU A 32 7.83 -4.73 6.86
CA LEU A 32 8.85 -3.86 6.27
C LEU A 32 8.22 -2.67 5.52
N LEU A 33 7.17 -2.90 4.74
CA LEU A 33 6.41 -1.84 4.06
C LEU A 33 5.69 -0.92 5.05
N ASP A 34 5.21 -1.47 6.18
CA ASP A 34 4.61 -0.67 7.25
C ASP A 34 5.63 0.27 7.91
N LEU A 35 6.87 -0.21 8.11
CA LEU A 35 7.98 0.59 8.63
C LEU A 35 8.53 1.62 7.62
N LEU A 36 8.27 1.44 6.33
CA LEU A 36 8.80 2.27 5.24
C LEU A 36 7.65 2.97 4.48
N PRO A 37 6.98 3.96 5.08
CA PRO A 37 5.82 4.61 4.47
C PRO A 37 6.14 5.29 3.13
N THR A 38 7.39 5.72 2.91
CA THR A 38 7.86 6.33 1.65
C THR A 38 8.19 5.32 0.56
N THR A 39 8.40 4.04 0.89
CA THR A 39 8.81 3.02 -0.08
C THR A 39 7.57 2.40 -0.73
N ALA A 40 7.22 2.84 -1.93
CA ALA A 40 6.04 2.35 -2.65
C ALA A 40 6.17 0.87 -3.10
N THR A 41 7.40 0.41 -3.37
CA THR A 41 7.63 -0.92 -3.94
C THR A 41 8.98 -1.49 -3.47
N ILE A 42 9.01 -2.78 -3.22
CA ILE A 42 10.19 -3.56 -2.82
C ILE A 42 10.43 -4.62 -3.87
N ASN A 43 11.63 -4.63 -4.45
CA ASN A 43 12.03 -5.68 -5.39
C ASN A 43 12.81 -6.75 -4.65
N VAL A 44 12.28 -7.96 -4.65
CA VAL A 44 12.90 -9.15 -4.05
C VAL A 44 13.44 -10.02 -5.17
N GLN A 45 14.74 -10.31 -5.15
CA GLN A 45 15.30 -11.28 -6.08
C GLN A 45 15.29 -12.68 -5.47
N THR A 46 14.73 -13.63 -6.21
CA THR A 46 14.74 -15.05 -5.85
C THR A 46 15.52 -15.85 -6.89
N ASP A 47 15.86 -17.09 -6.55
CA ASP A 47 16.45 -18.08 -7.47
C ASP A 47 15.54 -18.37 -8.68
N ALA A 48 14.22 -18.23 -8.52
CA ALA A 48 13.22 -18.39 -9.58
C ALA A 48 12.95 -17.09 -10.38
N GLY A 49 13.63 -15.99 -10.05
CA GLY A 49 13.47 -14.68 -10.69
C GLY A 49 13.04 -13.57 -9.72
N TYR A 50 12.80 -12.37 -10.25
CA TYR A 50 12.40 -11.22 -9.45
C TYR A 50 10.93 -11.28 -9.05
N VAL A 51 10.63 -10.76 -7.86
CA VAL A 51 9.28 -10.51 -7.34
C VAL A 51 9.22 -9.05 -6.94
N THR A 52 8.27 -8.35 -7.52
CA THR A 52 7.94 -6.98 -7.17
C THR A 52 6.86 -7.03 -6.11
N VAL A 53 7.08 -6.37 -4.98
CA VAL A 53 6.19 -6.36 -3.83
C VAL A 53 5.75 -4.93 -3.55
N SER A 54 4.45 -4.67 -3.53
CA SER A 54 3.89 -3.34 -3.31
C SER A 54 2.65 -3.41 -2.42
N ARG A 55 2.20 -2.25 -1.96
CA ARG A 55 0.94 -2.13 -1.20
C ARG A 55 -0.21 -2.04 -2.20
N ASP A 56 -1.20 -2.91 -2.06
CA ASP A 56 -2.48 -2.81 -2.75
C ASP A 56 -3.53 -2.33 -1.77
N TRP A 57 -4.12 -1.18 -2.06
CA TRP A 57 -5.18 -0.62 -1.22
C TRP A 57 -6.52 -1.02 -1.83
N PRO A 58 -7.39 -1.73 -1.09
CA PRO A 58 -8.67 -2.12 -1.63
C PRO A 58 -9.48 -0.88 -2.03
N SER A 59 -10.14 -0.92 -3.19
CA SER A 59 -10.87 0.23 -3.77
C SER A 59 -11.92 0.81 -2.81
N HIS A 60 -12.48 -0.02 -1.92
CA HIS A 60 -13.42 0.42 -0.88
C HIS A 60 -12.80 1.43 0.11
N ARG A 61 -11.48 1.39 0.30
CA ARG A 61 -10.76 2.39 1.08
C ARG A 61 -10.69 3.73 0.34
N MET A 62 -10.56 3.74 -0.98
CA MET A 62 -10.57 4.99 -1.75
C MET A 62 -11.92 5.70 -1.63
N GLU A 63 -13.05 4.97 -1.57
CA GLU A 63 -14.36 5.56 -1.27
C GLU A 63 -14.41 6.22 0.12
N THR A 64 -13.75 5.60 1.11
CA THR A 64 -13.65 6.16 2.46
C THR A 64 -12.74 7.40 2.49
N VAL A 65 -11.64 7.39 1.73
CA VAL A 65 -10.74 8.54 1.59
C VAL A 65 -11.47 9.70 0.93
N ASP A 66 -12.20 9.47 -0.16
CA ASP A 66 -13.01 10.47 -0.84
C ASP A 66 -14.06 11.09 0.11
N SER A 67 -14.77 10.25 0.85
CA SER A 67 -15.74 10.70 1.86
C SER A 67 -15.09 11.54 2.98
N LEU A 68 -13.87 11.18 3.40
CA LEU A 68 -13.10 11.94 4.40
C LEU A 68 -12.61 13.29 3.83
N VAL A 69 -12.17 13.30 2.58
CA VAL A 69 -11.74 14.53 1.88
C VAL A 69 -12.91 15.50 1.77
N ASP A 70 -14.10 15.03 1.38
CA ASP A 70 -15.31 15.85 1.33
C ASP A 70 -15.68 16.42 2.70
N ALA A 71 -15.64 15.58 3.75
CA ALA A 71 -15.92 16.02 5.11
C ALA A 71 -14.91 17.06 5.64
N ILE A 72 -13.62 16.93 5.29
CA ILE A 72 -12.58 17.89 5.68
C ILE A 72 -12.71 19.18 4.87
N ALA A 73 -13.03 19.10 3.58
CA ALA A 73 -13.27 20.26 2.72
C ALA A 73 -14.52 21.06 3.16
N ALA A 74 -15.53 20.38 3.71
CA ALA A 74 -16.71 21.01 4.28
C ALA A 74 -16.46 21.67 5.65
N ALA A 75 -15.30 21.44 6.28
CA ALA A 75 -15.00 22.00 7.60
C ALA A 75 -14.70 23.51 7.52
N PRO A 76 -15.26 24.33 8.44
CA PRO A 76 -15.04 25.77 8.42
C PRO A 76 -13.57 26.09 8.70
N GLY A 77 -12.96 26.87 7.80
CA GLY A 77 -11.54 27.26 7.88
C GLY A 77 -10.59 26.43 7.01
N ILE A 78 -11.06 25.34 6.39
CA ILE A 78 -10.32 24.63 5.36
C ILE A 78 -10.72 25.18 3.99
N ILE A 79 -9.74 25.69 3.25
CA ILE A 79 -9.94 26.28 1.91
C ILE A 79 -9.60 25.30 0.78
N HIS A 80 -8.71 24.34 1.04
CA HIS A 80 -8.28 23.34 0.07
C HIS A 80 -7.56 22.20 0.78
N ILE A 81 -7.78 20.98 0.29
CA ILE A 81 -7.05 19.76 0.68
C ILE A 81 -6.57 19.07 -0.60
N SER A 82 -5.30 18.68 -0.65
CA SER A 82 -4.74 17.89 -1.74
C SER A 82 -4.27 16.57 -1.18
N VAL A 83 -4.83 15.48 -1.69
CA VAL A 83 -4.37 14.13 -1.39
C VAL A 83 -3.46 13.70 -2.55
N PRO A 84 -2.22 13.26 -2.30
CA PRO A 84 -1.38 12.73 -3.37
C PRO A 84 -2.03 11.44 -3.89
N GLU A 85 -2.44 11.47 -5.15
CA GLU A 85 -3.02 10.33 -5.84
C GLU A 85 -1.94 9.25 -5.92
N GLU A 86 -2.23 8.05 -5.40
CA GLU A 86 -1.22 7.01 -5.37
C GLU A 86 -0.92 6.53 -6.79
N GLY A 87 0.26 6.89 -7.30
CA GLY A 87 0.80 6.32 -8.54
C GLY A 87 0.54 7.10 -9.83
N GLY A 88 0.63 8.42 -9.81
CA GLY A 88 1.07 9.15 -11.01
C GLY A 88 2.59 9.29 -10.95
N SER A 89 3.32 8.50 -11.74
CA SER A 89 4.72 8.77 -12.06
C SER A 89 4.89 10.27 -12.33
N ALA A 90 5.77 10.91 -11.55
CA ALA A 90 6.23 12.24 -11.84
C ALA A 90 6.97 12.22 -13.19
N ASP A 91 6.25 12.50 -14.26
CA ASP A 91 6.78 12.82 -15.58
C ASP A 91 5.94 13.97 -16.14
N GLU A 92 6.37 15.21 -15.85
CA GLU A 92 6.86 16.19 -16.85
C GLU A 92 7.33 17.49 -16.16
#